data_AF-A0A8S2WRV1-F1
#
_entry.id   AF-A0A8S2WRV1-F1
#
_cell.length_a   1.000
_cell.length_b   1.000
_cell.length_c   1.000
_cell.angle_alpha   90.00
_cell.angle_beta   90.00
_cell.angle_gamma   90.00
#
_symmetry.space_group_name_H-M   'P 1'
#
loop_
_entity.id
_entity.type
_entity.pdbx_description
1 polymer ?
#
loop_
_entity_poly.entity_id
_entity_poly.type
_entity_poly.pdbx_seq_one_letter_code
_entity_poly.pdbx_strand_id
1 'polypeptide(L)'
;MGNGNITGTKNDQKQKSTGLKNKQFGDLFNQKKSTDDLVFYACTDKARVITEILEERGWSRTKDQAVTNFTIKWCLEHQVDWKKFQEGKQLINNIPGQITFADKVNLWYTIRDYLNRRRSIVGSNIQTFLPMTFVLDDDNEVAEFLRVYK
;
A
#
# COMPACT_ATOMS: atom_id res chain seq x y z
N MET A 1 -44.79 -33.97 -54.67
CA MET A 1 -43.83 -33.25 -55.54
C MET A 1 -42.70 -32.74 -54.67
N GLY A 2 -41.44 -33.03 -55.03
CA GLY A 2 -40.26 -32.30 -54.53
C GLY A 2 -39.45 -32.97 -53.41
N ASN A 3 -38.50 -33.82 -53.83
CA ASN A 3 -37.39 -34.33 -53.03
C ASN A 3 -36.46 -33.21 -52.50
N GLY A 4 -35.72 -33.49 -51.42
CA GLY A 4 -34.52 -32.73 -51.09
C GLY A 4 -33.82 -33.16 -49.81
N ASN A 5 -32.89 -34.12 -49.92
CA ASN A 5 -31.87 -34.39 -48.92
C ASN A 5 -31.01 -33.14 -48.68
N ILE A 6 -30.85 -32.73 -47.43
CA ILE A 6 -29.83 -31.73 -47.04
C ILE A 6 -28.91 -32.38 -46.02
N THR A 7 -27.76 -32.83 -46.51
CA THR A 7 -26.57 -33.17 -45.75
C THR A 7 -26.06 -31.91 -45.04
N GLY A 8 -26.29 -31.81 -43.73
CA GLY A 8 -25.71 -30.78 -42.90
C GLY A 8 -24.23 -31.08 -42.63
N THR A 9 -23.36 -30.48 -43.44
CA THR A 9 -21.93 -30.31 -43.13
C THR A 9 -21.79 -29.42 -41.90
N LYS A 10 -21.44 -30.01 -40.75
CA LYS A 10 -21.05 -29.24 -39.57
C LYS A 10 -19.67 -28.63 -39.84
N ASN A 11 -19.68 -27.34 -40.10
CA ASN A 11 -18.51 -26.47 -40.21
C ASN A 11 -17.60 -26.61 -38.97
N ASP A 12 -16.33 -26.90 -39.22
CA ASP A 12 -15.22 -26.69 -38.29
C ASP A 12 -15.08 -25.19 -38.00
N GLN A 13 -15.81 -24.73 -36.98
CA GLN A 13 -15.53 -23.44 -36.38
C GLN A 13 -14.28 -23.58 -35.52
N LYS A 14 -13.14 -23.26 -36.16
CA LYS A 14 -11.87 -22.93 -35.52
C LYS A 14 -12.11 -21.80 -34.51
N GLN A 15 -12.37 -22.15 -33.25
CA GLN A 15 -12.33 -21.21 -32.14
C GLN A 15 -10.90 -20.67 -32.07
N LYS A 16 -10.70 -19.44 -32.57
CA LYS A 16 -9.55 -18.62 -32.23
C LYS A 16 -9.68 -18.30 -30.76
N SER A 17 -9.08 -19.12 -29.90
CA SER A 17 -8.76 -18.70 -28.55
C SER A 17 -7.82 -17.52 -28.69
N THR A 18 -8.35 -16.31 -28.48
CA THR A 18 -7.54 -15.13 -28.19
C THR A 18 -6.90 -15.37 -26.83
N GLY A 19 -5.81 -16.15 -26.84
CA GLY A 19 -4.87 -16.18 -25.76
C GLY A 19 -4.30 -14.78 -25.63
N LEU A 20 -4.93 -13.96 -24.78
CA LEU A 20 -4.25 -12.89 -24.08
C LEU A 20 -3.12 -13.57 -23.35
N LYS A 21 -1.96 -13.63 -24.02
CA LYS A 21 -0.71 -14.03 -23.41
C LYS A 21 -0.57 -13.12 -22.20
N ASN A 22 -0.68 -13.71 -21.01
CA ASN A 22 -0.24 -13.13 -19.76
C ASN A 22 1.24 -12.78 -19.96
N LYS A 23 1.50 -11.63 -20.58
CA LYS A 23 2.83 -11.02 -20.63
C LYS A 23 3.16 -10.74 -19.18
N GLN A 24 4.27 -11.32 -18.78
CA GLN A 24 4.60 -11.61 -17.42
C GLN A 24 4.69 -10.27 -16.68
N PHE A 25 3.96 -10.14 -15.58
CA PHE A 25 4.22 -9.08 -14.60
C PHE A 25 5.69 -9.08 -14.14
N GLY A 26 6.38 -10.23 -14.30
CA GLY A 26 7.82 -10.38 -14.09
C GLY A 26 8.71 -9.63 -15.09
N ASP A 27 8.21 -9.31 -16.30
CA ASP A 27 9.01 -8.62 -17.32
C ASP A 27 9.16 -7.11 -17.03
N LEU A 28 8.31 -6.52 -16.18
CA LEU A 28 8.44 -5.12 -15.77
C LEU A 28 9.67 -4.88 -14.88
N PHE A 29 10.13 -5.89 -14.15
CA PHE A 29 11.35 -5.80 -13.34
C PHE A 29 12.62 -6.15 -14.14
N ASN A 30 12.47 -6.74 -15.33
CA ASN A 30 13.58 -7.20 -16.17
C ASN A 30 13.91 -6.26 -17.34
N GLN A 31 13.16 -5.17 -17.52
CA GLN A 31 13.61 -4.09 -18.38
C GLN A 31 14.73 -3.32 -17.67
N LYS A 32 15.96 -3.53 -18.14
CA LYS A 32 17.10 -2.67 -17.84
C LYS A 32 16.77 -1.28 -18.41
N LYS A 33 16.04 -0.47 -17.64
CA LYS A 33 15.89 0.97 -17.89
C LYS A 33 17.30 1.53 -18.08
N SER A 34 17.46 2.46 -19.02
CA SER A 34 18.68 3.27 -19.11
C SER A 34 19.05 3.70 -17.69
N THR A 35 20.29 3.43 -17.31
CA THR A 35 20.81 3.77 -15.99
C THR A 35 20.98 5.28 -15.92
N ASP A 36 19.86 6.00 -15.78
CA ASP A 36 19.90 7.19 -14.95
C ASP A 36 20.36 6.68 -13.58
N ASP A 37 21.48 7.20 -13.08
CA ASP A 37 22.08 6.74 -11.83
C ASP A 37 20.99 6.69 -10.74
N LEU A 38 20.66 5.49 -10.30
CA LEU A 38 19.60 5.28 -9.32
C LEU A 38 20.11 5.77 -7.98
N VAL A 39 19.69 6.99 -7.60
CA VAL A 39 20.12 7.64 -6.37
C VAL A 39 19.11 7.36 -5.25
N PHE A 40 19.62 7.04 -4.06
CA PHE A 40 18.80 6.95 -2.86
C PHE A 40 19.36 7.76 -1.69
N TYR A 41 18.47 8.21 -0.81
CA TYR A 41 18.81 8.87 0.43
C TYR A 41 18.24 8.09 1.63
N ALA A 42 19.04 7.93 2.69
CA ALA A 42 18.64 7.25 3.92
C ALA A 42 18.93 8.16 5.13
N CYS A 43 17.88 8.57 5.85
CA CYS A 43 17.93 9.57 6.93
C CYS A 43 18.58 9.09 8.23
N THR A 44 18.71 7.78 8.44
CA THR A 44 18.99 7.22 9.77
C THR A 44 19.87 5.99 9.67
N ASP A 45 20.74 5.80 10.65
CA ASP A 45 21.59 4.60 10.78
C ASP A 45 20.77 3.32 10.97
N LYS A 46 19.53 3.44 11.45
CA LYS A 46 18.58 2.31 11.53
C LYS A 46 18.13 1.80 10.15
N ALA A 47 18.44 2.53 9.07
CA ALA A 47 18.21 2.09 7.70
C ALA A 47 19.38 1.29 7.12
N ARG A 48 20.31 0.78 7.95
CA ARG A 48 21.51 0.06 7.50
C ARG A 48 21.20 -1.10 6.56
N VAL A 49 20.24 -1.94 6.93
CA VAL A 49 19.83 -3.09 6.11
C VAL A 49 19.37 -2.66 4.72
N ILE A 50 18.58 -1.58 4.64
CA ILE A 50 18.11 -1.04 3.37
C ILE A 50 19.27 -0.44 2.57
N THR A 51 20.20 0.21 3.25
CA THR A 51 21.38 0.83 2.64
C THR A 51 22.27 -0.23 1.99
N GLU A 52 22.66 -1.27 2.75
CA GLU A 52 23.48 -2.39 2.27
C GLU A 52 22.84 -3.04 1.03
N ILE A 53 21.53 -3.32 1.11
CA ILE A 53 20.77 -3.96 0.05
C ILE A 53 20.70 -3.10 -1.24
N LEU A 54 20.58 -1.77 -1.11
CA LEU A 54 20.52 -0.87 -2.27
C LEU A 54 21.90 -0.68 -2.89
N GLU A 55 22.94 -0.55 -2.07
CA GLU A 55 24.34 -0.47 -2.53
C GLU A 55 24.77 -1.76 -3.24
N GLU A 56 24.42 -2.94 -2.72
CA GLU A 56 24.64 -4.24 -3.37
C GLU A 56 23.95 -4.35 -4.74
N ARG A 57 22.83 -3.64 -4.92
CA ARG A 57 22.10 -3.58 -6.20
C ARG A 57 22.63 -2.50 -7.15
N GLY A 58 23.73 -1.85 -6.81
CA GLY A 58 24.37 -0.81 -7.62
C GLY A 58 23.69 0.56 -7.53
N TRP A 59 22.88 0.82 -6.50
CA TRP A 59 22.30 2.14 -6.28
C TRP A 59 23.30 3.03 -5.56
N SER A 60 23.30 4.32 -5.92
CA SER A 60 24.21 5.30 -5.35
C SER A 60 23.56 6.02 -4.16
N ARG A 61 24.22 5.96 -3.00
CA ARG A 61 23.76 6.69 -1.81
C ARG A 61 24.17 8.15 -1.89
N THR A 62 23.21 9.05 -1.74
CA THR A 62 23.50 10.47 -1.46
C THR A 62 23.45 10.76 0.04
N LYS A 63 24.30 11.68 0.50
CA LYS A 63 24.30 12.21 1.87
C LYS A 63 23.56 13.54 1.99
N ASP A 64 23.20 14.15 0.86
CA ASP A 64 22.49 15.42 0.84
C ASP A 64 21.01 15.21 1.18
N GLN A 65 20.56 15.81 2.28
CA GLN A 65 19.17 15.77 2.71
C GLN A 65 18.24 16.60 1.81
N ALA A 66 18.79 17.68 1.22
CA ALA A 66 18.07 18.62 0.37
C ALA A 66 17.97 18.13 -1.08
N VAL A 67 18.52 16.96 -1.39
CA VAL A 67 18.45 16.34 -2.70
C VAL A 67 17.01 16.25 -3.19
N THR A 68 16.76 16.79 -4.37
CA THR A 68 15.46 16.75 -5.05
C THR A 68 15.45 15.73 -6.19
N ASN A 69 16.61 15.34 -6.70
CA ASN A 69 16.74 14.32 -7.74
C ASN A 69 17.16 12.97 -7.14
N PHE A 70 16.24 12.32 -6.44
CA PHE A 70 16.43 10.97 -5.91
C PHE A 70 15.37 10.04 -6.47
N THR A 71 15.68 8.75 -6.54
CA THR A 71 14.71 7.71 -6.89
C THR A 71 14.00 7.19 -5.64
N ILE A 72 14.74 6.96 -4.55
CA ILE A 72 14.19 6.48 -3.27
C ILE A 72 14.63 7.38 -2.11
N LYS A 73 13.70 7.74 -1.24
CA LYS A 73 13.99 8.38 0.05
C LYS A 73 13.48 7.52 1.20
N TRP A 74 14.40 7.01 2.01
CA TRP A 74 14.11 6.21 3.19
C TRP A 74 14.30 7.04 4.46
N CYS A 75 13.20 7.47 5.06
CA CYS A 75 13.23 8.38 6.21
C CYS A 75 12.03 8.23 7.13
N LEU A 76 12.08 8.93 8.26
CA LEU A 76 10.92 9.07 9.15
C LEU A 76 9.94 10.07 8.52
N GLU A 77 8.65 9.91 8.82
CA GLU A 77 7.58 10.68 8.18
C GLU A 77 7.75 12.20 8.29
N HIS A 78 8.10 12.72 9.47
CA HIS A 78 8.32 14.15 9.70
C HIS A 78 9.51 14.74 8.92
N GLN A 79 10.35 13.90 8.30
CA GLN A 79 11.51 14.32 7.49
C GLN A 79 11.17 14.38 5.99
N VAL A 80 9.94 14.02 5.61
CA VAL A 80 9.45 14.06 4.23
C VAL A 80 8.81 15.41 3.96
N ASP A 81 9.34 16.13 2.97
CA ASP A 81 8.69 17.31 2.42
C ASP A 81 7.74 16.89 1.29
N TRP A 82 6.50 16.56 1.67
CA TRP A 82 5.46 16.13 0.73
C TRP A 82 5.11 17.18 -0.34
N LYS A 83 5.41 18.47 -0.10
CA LYS A 83 5.15 19.53 -1.09
C LYS A 83 6.11 19.47 -2.28
N LYS A 84 7.29 18.88 -2.11
CA LYS A 84 8.32 18.73 -3.15
C LYS A 84 8.33 17.33 -3.78
N PHE A 85 7.47 16.44 -3.31
CA PHE A 85 7.37 15.07 -3.80
C PHE A 85 6.85 15.04 -5.24
N GLN A 86 7.52 14.30 -6.11
CA GLN A 86 7.14 14.11 -7.51
C GLN A 86 6.64 12.68 -7.75
N GLU A 87 5.32 12.54 -7.83
CA GLU A 87 4.67 11.27 -8.12
C GLU A 87 5.15 10.68 -9.46
N GLY A 88 5.35 9.37 -9.51
CA GLY A 88 5.81 8.65 -10.70
C GLY A 88 7.33 8.75 -10.97
N LYS A 89 8.06 9.64 -10.28
CA LYS A 89 9.52 9.76 -10.38
C LYS A 89 10.23 9.37 -9.10
N GLN A 90 9.67 9.73 -7.95
CA GLN A 90 10.24 9.52 -6.64
C GLN A 90 9.43 8.48 -5.87
N LEU A 91 10.11 7.72 -5.00
CA LEU A 91 9.49 6.79 -4.06
C LEU A 91 9.92 7.12 -2.63
N ILE A 92 8.97 7.08 -1.71
CA ILE A 92 9.18 7.33 -0.28
C ILE A 92 8.55 6.18 0.51
N ASN A 93 9.17 5.77 1.61
CA ASN A 93 8.73 4.64 2.44
C ASN A 93 7.55 4.95 3.39
N ASN A 94 7.00 6.16 3.35
CA ASN A 94 5.89 6.59 4.19
C ASN A 94 4.67 6.89 3.32
N ILE A 95 3.50 6.91 3.92
CA ILE A 95 2.27 7.39 3.27
C ILE A 95 1.93 8.75 3.90
N PRO A 96 1.54 9.78 3.11
CA PRO A 96 1.11 11.05 3.66
C PRO A 96 -0.03 10.86 4.67
N GLY A 97 0.07 11.48 5.85
CA GLY A 97 -0.98 11.43 6.87
C GLY A 97 -1.08 10.12 7.65
N GLN A 98 -0.06 9.26 7.60
CA GLN A 98 -0.06 7.96 8.30
C GLN A 98 -0.22 8.08 9.82
N ILE A 99 0.10 9.24 10.41
CA ILE A 99 -0.12 9.52 11.84
C ILE A 99 -1.58 9.31 12.29
N THR A 100 -2.53 9.43 11.35
CA THR A 100 -3.96 9.23 11.62
C THR A 100 -4.28 7.80 12.08
N PHE A 101 -3.49 6.80 11.68
CA PHE A 101 -3.69 5.40 12.08
C PHE A 101 -2.46 4.77 12.76
N ALA A 102 -1.30 5.43 12.71
CA ALA A 102 -0.08 4.98 13.37
C ALA A 102 0.05 5.45 14.83
N ASP A 103 -0.89 6.27 15.31
CA ASP A 103 -1.03 6.62 16.72
C ASP A 103 -2.19 5.85 17.37
N LYS A 104 -2.01 5.37 18.61
CA LYS A 104 -2.99 4.54 19.33
C LYS A 104 -4.32 5.25 19.50
N VAL A 105 -4.27 6.53 19.86
CA VAL A 105 -5.46 7.35 20.12
C VAL A 105 -6.21 7.62 18.81
N ASN A 106 -5.50 8.09 17.78
CA ASN A 106 -6.11 8.35 16.48
C ASN A 106 -6.63 7.07 15.80
N LEU A 107 -5.94 5.94 15.96
CA LEU A 107 -6.41 4.64 15.49
C LEU A 107 -7.73 4.26 16.17
N TRP A 108 -7.81 4.39 17.50
CA TRP A 108 -9.04 4.11 18.26
C TRP A 108 -10.20 4.97 17.78
N TYR A 109 -10.01 6.29 17.65
CA TYR A 109 -11.08 7.18 17.18
C TYR A 109 -11.49 6.90 15.74
N THR A 110 -10.53 6.64 14.84
CA THR A 110 -10.82 6.33 13.43
C THR A 110 -11.66 5.05 13.32
N ILE A 111 -11.31 4.01 14.08
CA ILE A 111 -12.05 2.74 14.09
C ILE A 111 -13.44 2.95 14.69
N ARG A 112 -13.56 3.68 15.80
CA ARG A 112 -14.85 3.96 16.43
C ARG A 112 -15.80 4.74 15.51
N ASP A 113 -15.30 5.76 14.83
CA ASP A 113 -16.08 6.53 13.85
C ASP A 113 -16.50 5.67 12.66
N TYR A 114 -15.58 4.86 12.11
CA TYR A 114 -15.88 3.92 11.03
C TYR A 114 -17.00 2.95 11.42
N LEU A 115 -16.90 2.32 12.60
CA LEU A 115 -17.92 1.39 13.09
C LEU A 115 -19.26 2.08 13.29
N ASN A 116 -19.29 3.28 13.89
CA ASN A 116 -20.52 4.04 14.09
C ASN A 116 -21.23 4.37 12.78
N ARG A 117 -20.47 4.68 11.71
CA ARG A 117 -21.02 4.97 10.38
C ARG A 117 -21.42 3.71 9.61
N ARG A 118 -20.76 2.57 9.86
CA ARG A 118 -20.91 1.32 9.11
C ARG A 118 -21.58 0.20 9.91
N ARG A 119 -22.32 0.53 10.98
CA ARG A 119 -22.99 -0.44 11.87
C ARG A 119 -23.85 -1.48 11.14
N SER A 120 -24.39 -1.13 9.97
CA SER A 120 -25.23 -2.03 9.16
C SER A 120 -24.44 -3.04 8.32
N ILE A 121 -23.14 -2.82 8.07
CA ILE A 121 -22.31 -3.61 7.15
C ILE A 121 -21.24 -4.39 7.90
N VAL A 122 -20.65 -3.76 8.92
CA VAL A 122 -19.62 -4.39 9.75
C VAL A 122 -20.34 -4.97 10.95
N GLY A 123 -20.57 -6.29 10.92
CA GLY A 123 -21.06 -7.01 12.10
C GLY A 123 -20.27 -6.58 13.33
N SER A 124 -20.96 -6.33 14.44
CA SER A 124 -20.53 -5.58 15.62
C SER A 124 -19.36 -6.18 16.41
N ASN A 125 -18.64 -7.15 15.85
CA ASN A 125 -17.66 -7.96 16.57
C ASN A 125 -16.24 -7.37 16.50
N ILE A 126 -16.09 -6.05 16.67
CA ILE A 126 -14.75 -5.43 16.76
C ILE A 126 -13.91 -6.06 17.88
N GLN A 127 -14.57 -6.58 18.93
CA GLN A 127 -13.92 -7.21 20.07
C GLN A 127 -13.21 -8.54 19.74
N THR A 128 -13.43 -9.16 18.57
CA THR A 128 -12.61 -10.31 18.14
C THR A 128 -11.25 -9.88 17.62
N PHE A 129 -11.12 -8.63 17.17
CA PHE A 129 -9.89 -8.12 16.57
C PHE A 129 -9.16 -7.12 17.47
N LEU A 130 -9.89 -6.30 18.23
CA LEU A 130 -9.33 -5.33 19.15
C LEU A 130 -9.71 -5.64 20.60
N PRO A 131 -8.77 -5.48 21.53
CA PRO A 131 -9.11 -5.49 22.95
C PRO A 131 -10.03 -4.31 23.28
N MET A 132 -10.79 -4.46 24.37
CA MET A 132 -11.51 -3.34 24.97
C MET A 132 -10.51 -2.22 25.28
N THR A 133 -10.73 -1.04 24.71
CA THR A 133 -9.79 0.09 24.73
C THR A 133 -10.50 1.31 25.27
N PHE A 134 -9.80 2.05 26.15
CA PHE A 134 -10.28 3.28 26.77
C PHE A 134 -9.20 4.36 26.66
N VAL A 135 -9.63 5.58 26.37
CA VAL A 135 -8.79 6.79 26.38
C VAL A 135 -8.92 7.44 27.74
N LEU A 136 -7.82 7.48 28.49
CA LEU A 136 -7.82 7.99 29.86
C LEU A 136 -8.04 9.51 29.96
N ASP A 137 -7.86 10.23 28.86
CA ASP A 137 -8.07 11.68 28.79
C ASP A 137 -9.54 12.05 28.47
N ASP A 138 -10.41 11.06 28.22
CA ASP A 138 -11.85 11.26 28.03
C ASP A 138 -12.61 10.85 29.30
N ASP A 139 -13.19 11.83 30.00
CA ASP A 139 -13.93 11.61 31.25
C ASP A 139 -15.05 10.56 31.11
N ASN A 140 -15.68 10.46 29.94
CA ASN A 140 -16.73 9.47 29.70
C ASN A 140 -16.13 8.06 29.58
N GLU A 141 -14.99 7.93 28.91
CA GLU A 141 -14.30 6.64 28.79
C GLU A 141 -13.71 6.19 30.13
N VAL A 142 -13.25 7.12 30.96
CA VAL A 142 -12.83 6.84 32.34
C VAL A 142 -14.02 6.37 33.19
N ALA A 143 -15.15 7.06 33.14
CA ALA A 143 -16.35 6.65 33.86
C ALA A 143 -16.82 5.25 33.45
N GLU A 144 -16.78 4.95 32.15
CA GLU A 144 -17.14 3.64 31.62
C GLU A 144 -16.14 2.55 32.05
N PHE A 145 -14.83 2.84 32.02
CA PHE A 145 -13.82 1.93 32.52
C PHE A 145 -14.07 1.58 34.00
N LEU A 146 -14.33 2.59 34.82
CA LEU A 146 -14.65 2.38 36.24
C LEU A 146 -15.93 1.57 36.42
N ARG A 147 -16.95 1.75 35.57
CA ARG A 147 -18.19 0.96 35.60
C ARG A 147 -17.97 -0.51 35.24
N VAL A 148 -17.05 -0.81 34.32
CA VAL A 148 -16.79 -2.18 33.87
C VAL A 148 -15.91 -2.95 34.85
N TYR A 149 -14.97 -2.27 35.52
CA TYR A 149 -13.90 -2.91 36.29
C TYR A 149 -13.88 -2.61 37.80
N LYS A 150 -14.78 -1.75 38.32
CA LYS A 150 -15.02 -1.58 39.76
C LYS A 150 -16.42 -2.03 40.14
#